data_AF-A0A962IEA1-F1
#
_entry.id   AF-A0A962IEA1-F1
#
_cell.length_a   1.000
_cell.length_b   1.000
_cell.length_c   1.000
_cell.angle_alpha   90.00
_cell.angle_beta   90.00
_cell.angle_gamma   90.00
#
_symmetry.space_group_name_H-M   'P 1'
#
loop_
_entity.id
_entity.type
_entity.pdbx_description
1 polymer ?
#
loop_
_entity_poly.entity_id
_entity_poly.type
_entity_poly.pdbx_seq_one_letter_code
_entity_poly.pdbx_strand_id
1 'polypeptide(L)'
;AGRSSFESRVKEMTGGNTPVAPDFRTEIGMRDDGQEDDLTRLEGIGPNTEKLLNEAGIRNYARLATMSRDDLRRILEAAGSQFKMQDPKSWPYQAELAARNNWDRLREYQEFLLHGRTR
;
A
#
# COMPACT_ATOMS: atom_id res chain seq x y z
N ALA A 1 9.82 -56.57 -24.47
CA ALA A 1 8.57 -56.51 -23.69
C ALA A 1 8.87 -55.85 -22.35
N GLY A 2 8.10 -54.86 -21.94
CA GLY A 2 8.20 -54.29 -20.60
C GLY A 2 8.13 -52.77 -20.57
N ARG A 3 6.93 -52.26 -20.25
CA ARG A 3 6.67 -51.30 -19.17
C ARG A 3 5.25 -50.78 -19.32
N SER A 4 4.30 -51.57 -18.81
CA SER A 4 3.06 -51.05 -18.26
C SER A 4 3.34 -50.65 -16.83
N SER A 5 3.19 -49.37 -16.50
CA SER A 5 2.47 -48.97 -15.29
C SER A 5 2.10 -47.50 -15.44
N PHE A 6 0.82 -47.29 -15.68
CA PHE A 6 0.14 -46.07 -15.29
C PHE A 6 0.33 -45.86 -13.77
N GLU A 7 0.24 -44.60 -13.36
CA GLU A 7 0.29 -44.06 -11.99
C GLU A 7 1.64 -43.56 -11.46
N SER A 8 1.54 -42.41 -10.78
CA SER A 8 2.52 -41.78 -9.90
C SER A 8 3.44 -40.73 -10.53
N ARG A 9 2.91 -39.49 -10.57
CA ARG A 9 3.43 -38.33 -9.83
C ARG A 9 3.35 -37.05 -10.65
N VAL A 10 2.16 -36.45 -10.63
CA VAL A 10 2.02 -35.00 -10.77
C VAL A 10 2.61 -34.34 -9.53
N LYS A 11 3.91 -34.03 -9.55
CA LYS A 11 4.49 -33.11 -8.57
C LYS A 11 5.77 -32.48 -9.13
N GLU A 12 5.87 -31.16 -8.93
CA GLU A 12 7.08 -30.33 -8.97
C GLU A 12 7.60 -30.00 -10.40
N MET A 13 7.92 -28.78 -10.82
CA MET A 13 8.18 -27.48 -10.19
C MET A 13 8.05 -26.39 -11.28
N THR A 14 7.45 -25.25 -10.96
CA THR A 14 7.98 -23.92 -11.34
C THR A 14 7.17 -22.85 -10.60
N GLY A 15 7.27 -22.86 -9.28
CA GLY A 15 7.12 -21.65 -8.50
C GLY A 15 8.38 -20.82 -8.74
N GLY A 16 8.26 -19.74 -9.51
CA GLY A 16 9.34 -18.80 -9.75
C GLY A 16 9.71 -18.09 -8.44
N ASN A 17 10.61 -18.70 -7.67
CA ASN A 17 11.29 -18.05 -6.58
C ASN A 17 12.36 -17.12 -7.17
N THR A 18 11.95 -15.95 -7.63
CA THR A 18 12.85 -14.83 -7.77
C THR A 18 13.25 -14.41 -6.36
N PRO A 19 14.56 -14.32 -6.03
CA PRO A 19 14.99 -13.67 -4.80
C PRO A 19 14.64 -12.19 -4.91
N VAL A 20 13.46 -11.81 -4.40
CA VAL A 20 13.09 -10.40 -4.26
C VAL A 20 14.07 -9.81 -3.25
N ALA A 21 14.64 -8.65 -3.59
CA ALA A 21 15.55 -7.86 -2.76
C ALA A 21 15.11 -7.82 -1.28
N PRO A 22 16.01 -7.61 -0.29
CA PRO A 22 15.64 -7.58 1.13
C PRO A 22 14.40 -6.71 1.33
N ASP A 23 13.29 -7.40 1.58
CA ASP A 23 11.93 -6.88 1.52
C ASP A 23 11.71 -6.13 2.83
N PHE A 24 11.87 -4.81 2.82
CA PHE A 24 11.53 -3.95 3.97
C PHE A 24 10.11 -4.23 4.49
N ARG A 25 9.21 -4.74 3.63
CA ARG A 25 7.86 -5.24 3.97
C ARG A 25 7.87 -6.37 5.01
N THR A 26 8.98 -7.08 5.23
CA THR A 26 9.12 -8.10 6.27
C THR A 26 9.41 -7.52 7.67
N GLU A 27 10.02 -6.34 7.79
CA GLU A 27 10.25 -5.69 9.10
C GLU A 27 9.06 -4.83 9.56
N ILE A 28 8.35 -4.18 8.64
CA ILE A 28 7.23 -3.30 9.01
C ILE A 28 5.95 -4.09 9.33
N GLY A 29 5.83 -5.32 8.84
CA GLY A 29 4.73 -6.22 9.18
C GLY A 29 4.69 -6.63 10.67
N MET A 30 5.77 -6.41 11.42
CA MET A 30 5.85 -6.73 12.85
C MET A 30 5.53 -5.53 13.77
N ARG A 31 5.41 -4.31 13.23
CA ARG A 31 4.98 -3.11 13.98
C ARG A 31 3.48 -2.84 13.82
N ASP A 32 2.69 -3.86 13.51
CA ASP A 32 1.24 -3.79 13.65
C ASP A 32 0.93 -3.86 15.15
N ASP A 33 1.23 -2.79 15.88
CA ASP A 33 1.03 -2.67 17.33
C ASP A 33 -0.48 -2.59 17.69
N GLY A 34 -1.37 -2.98 16.76
CA GLY A 34 -2.81 -2.75 16.83
C GLY A 34 -3.21 -1.26 16.84
N GLN A 35 -2.22 -0.35 16.75
CA GLN A 35 -2.44 1.08 16.76
C GLN A 35 -2.88 1.53 15.37
N GLU A 36 -4.09 2.06 15.31
CA GLU A 36 -4.60 2.81 14.18
C GLU A 36 -3.83 4.13 14.09
N ASP A 37 -3.14 4.33 12.96
CA ASP A 37 -2.50 5.63 12.69
C ASP A 37 -3.54 6.58 12.10
N ASP A 38 -3.33 7.87 12.37
CA ASP A 38 -4.14 8.94 11.80
C ASP A 38 -3.72 9.20 10.34
N LEU A 39 -4.37 8.52 9.40
CA LEU A 39 -4.07 8.65 7.96
C LEU A 39 -4.42 10.04 7.45
N THR A 40 -5.24 10.81 8.16
CA THR A 40 -5.56 12.21 7.81
C THR A 40 -4.36 13.16 7.87
N ARG A 41 -3.24 12.75 8.49
CA ARG A 41 -1.96 13.46 8.44
C ARG A 41 -1.38 13.57 7.02
N LEU A 42 -1.81 12.72 6.09
CA LEU A 42 -1.33 12.71 4.72
C LEU A 42 -2.22 13.61 3.85
N GLU A 43 -1.60 14.44 3.00
CA GLU A 43 -2.32 15.34 2.10
C GLU A 43 -3.13 14.53 1.08
N GLY A 44 -4.40 14.91 0.93
CA GLY A 44 -5.39 14.24 0.10
C GLY A 44 -6.21 13.17 0.82
N ILE A 45 -5.82 12.76 2.04
CA ILE A 45 -6.62 11.83 2.87
C ILE A 45 -7.46 12.65 3.84
N GLY A 46 -8.77 12.74 3.58
CA GLY A 46 -9.73 13.28 4.54
C GLY A 46 -10.29 12.20 5.47
N PRO A 47 -11.10 12.59 6.48
CA PRO A 47 -11.71 11.65 7.44
C PRO A 47 -12.59 10.58 6.76
N ASN A 48 -13.26 10.93 5.65
CA ASN A 48 -14.04 9.97 4.87
C ASN A 48 -13.16 8.95 4.14
N THR A 49 -12.02 9.39 3.63
CA THR A 49 -11.06 8.53 2.94
C THR A 49 -10.38 7.59 3.92
N GLU A 50 -9.95 8.10 5.08
CA GLU A 50 -9.39 7.29 6.16
C GLU A 50 -10.37 6.19 6.57
N LYS A 51 -11.64 6.54 6.81
CA LYS A 51 -12.66 5.56 7.17
C LYS A 51 -12.79 4.45 6.12
N LEU A 52 -12.81 4.80 4.84
CA LEU A 52 -12.82 3.83 3.74
C LEU A 52 -11.58 2.93 3.73
N LEU A 53 -10.40 3.51 3.91
CA LEU A 53 -9.13 2.76 3.97
C LEU A 53 -9.11 1.81 5.17
N ASN A 54 -9.61 2.26 6.32
CA ASN A 54 -9.78 1.44 7.53
C ASN A 54 -10.76 0.28 7.28
N GLU A 55 -11.87 0.52 6.57
CA GLU A 55 -12.82 -0.52 6.13
C GLU A 55 -12.16 -1.52 5.16
N ALA A 56 -11.20 -1.07 4.35
CA ALA A 56 -10.37 -1.93 3.49
C ALA A 56 -9.21 -2.64 4.23
N GLY A 57 -9.07 -2.43 5.55
CA GLY A 57 -8.01 -3.04 6.37
C GLY A 57 -6.67 -2.31 6.31
N ILE A 58 -6.65 -1.07 5.81
CA ILE A 58 -5.49 -0.18 5.79
C ILE A 58 -5.65 0.80 6.95
N ARG A 59 -5.11 0.43 8.12
CA ARG A 59 -5.28 1.18 9.38
C ARG A 59 -4.06 1.93 9.87
N ASN A 60 -2.92 1.74 9.21
CA ASN A 60 -1.65 2.33 9.62
C ASN A 60 -0.83 2.76 8.42
N TYR A 61 0.15 3.64 8.64
CA TYR A 61 1.01 4.19 7.59
C TYR A 61 1.81 3.08 6.90
N ALA A 62 2.25 2.08 7.66
CA ALA A 62 2.98 0.93 7.14
C ALA A 62 2.18 0.18 6.09
N ARG A 63 0.91 -0.15 6.38
CA ARG A 63 0.04 -0.85 5.43
C ARG A 63 -0.28 0.02 4.23
N LEU A 64 -0.53 1.31 4.43
CA LEU A 64 -0.79 2.23 3.32
C LEU A 64 0.42 2.37 2.40
N ALA A 65 1.65 2.39 2.94
CA ALA A 65 2.89 2.43 2.18
C ALA A 65 3.10 1.17 1.31
N THR A 66 2.55 0.02 1.73
CA THR A 66 2.60 -1.21 0.92
C THR A 66 1.58 -1.27 -0.22
N MET A 67 0.60 -0.35 -0.22
CA MET A 67 -0.44 -0.31 -1.25
C MET A 67 0.06 0.38 -2.51
N SER A 68 -0.36 -0.14 -3.66
CA SER A 68 -0.08 0.52 -4.94
C SER A 68 -1.13 1.58 -5.23
N ARG A 69 -0.74 2.61 -6.00
CA ARG A 69 -1.67 3.63 -6.54
C ARG A 69 -2.90 2.99 -7.18
N ASP A 70 -2.71 1.93 -7.96
CA ASP A 70 -3.80 1.23 -8.66
C ASP A 70 -4.78 0.55 -7.70
N ASP A 71 -4.29 -0.09 -6.63
CA ASP A 71 -5.15 -0.72 -5.62
C ASP A 71 -5.95 0.35 -4.86
N LEU A 72 -5.29 1.42 -4.43
CA LEU A 72 -5.96 2.55 -3.77
C LEU A 72 -6.99 3.19 -4.69
N ARG A 73 -6.65 3.38 -5.96
CA ARG A 73 -7.59 3.92 -6.94
C ARG A 73 -8.82 3.04 -7.08
N ARG A 74 -8.66 1.71 -7.16
CA ARG A 74 -9.80 0.77 -7.22
C ARG A 74 -10.70 0.88 -5.98
N ILE A 75 -10.12 0.99 -4.78
CA ILE A 75 -10.86 1.17 -3.52
C ILE A 75 -11.65 2.48 -3.54
N LEU A 76 -11.02 3.59 -3.97
CA LEU A 76 -11.67 4.90 -4.06
C LEU A 76 -12.78 4.93 -5.12
N GLU A 77 -12.55 4.31 -6.28
CA GLU A 77 -13.54 4.20 -7.34
C GLU A 77 -14.75 3.37 -6.91
N ALA A 78 -14.54 2.31 -6.12
CA ALA A 78 -15.61 1.51 -5.54
C ALA A 78 -16.41 2.28 -4.46
N ALA A 79 -15.76 3.20 -3.73
CA ALA A 79 -16.38 3.99 -2.67
C ALA A 79 -17.21 5.18 -3.19
N GLY A 80 -16.89 5.70 -4.37
CA GLY A 80 -17.75 6.64 -5.09
C GLY A 80 -17.03 7.80 -5.77
N SER A 81 -17.79 8.53 -6.59
CA SER A 81 -17.28 9.61 -7.45
C SER A 81 -16.61 10.77 -6.69
N GLN A 82 -16.93 10.96 -5.40
CA GLN A 82 -16.31 11.98 -4.56
C GLN A 82 -14.80 11.77 -4.38
N PHE A 83 -14.33 10.52 -4.45
CA PHE A 83 -12.92 10.17 -4.30
C PHE A 83 -12.19 10.05 -5.64
N LYS A 84 -12.91 10.03 -6.78
CA LYS A 84 -12.32 9.94 -8.12
C LYS A 84 -11.41 11.11 -8.48
N MET A 85 -11.65 12.28 -7.88
CA MET A 85 -10.82 13.47 -8.08
C MET A 85 -9.59 13.50 -7.16
N GLN A 86 -9.51 12.59 -6.18
CA GLN A 86 -8.32 12.44 -5.34
C GLN A 86 -7.27 11.63 -6.11
N ASP A 87 -6.02 12.07 -6.01
CA ASP A 87 -4.88 11.37 -6.59
C ASP A 87 -4.18 10.56 -5.49
N PRO A 88 -4.45 9.24 -5.34
CA PRO A 88 -3.80 8.42 -4.32
C PRO A 88 -2.32 8.14 -4.61
N LYS A 89 -1.75 8.71 -5.68
CA LYS A 89 -0.36 8.47 -6.09
C LYS A 89 0.64 8.91 -5.02
N SER A 90 0.30 9.94 -4.25
CA SER A 90 1.16 10.50 -3.20
C SER A 90 1.00 9.77 -1.87
N TRP A 91 -0.11 9.07 -1.64
CA TRP A 91 -0.42 8.49 -0.33
C TRP A 91 0.56 7.39 0.10
N PRO A 92 0.93 6.40 -0.74
CA PRO A 92 1.90 5.38 -0.33
C PRO A 92 3.25 5.99 0.04
N TYR A 93 3.69 7.00 -0.71
CA TYR A 93 4.97 7.67 -0.46
C TYR A 93 4.92 8.53 0.81
N GLN A 94 3.85 9.30 1.01
CA GLN A 94 3.62 10.05 2.25
C GLN A 94 3.54 9.12 3.47
N ALA A 95 2.84 8.00 3.32
CA ALA A 95 2.72 6.99 4.36
C ALA A 95 4.07 6.33 4.67
N GLU A 96 4.91 6.09 3.66
CA GLU A 96 6.27 5.60 3.89
C GLU A 96 7.09 6.61 4.73
N LEU A 97 7.00 7.90 4.42
CA LEU A 97 7.69 8.94 5.20
C LEU A 97 7.17 8.99 6.64
N ALA A 98 5.85 8.94 6.83
CA ALA A 98 5.21 8.92 8.15
C ALA A 98 5.59 7.66 8.96
N ALA A 99 5.58 6.48 8.33
CA ALA A 99 5.98 5.21 8.96
C ALA A 99 7.47 5.21 9.38
N ARG A 100 8.30 5.99 8.70
CA ARG A 100 9.71 6.23 9.05
C ARG A 100 9.91 7.37 10.04
N ASN A 101 8.82 7.94 10.57
CA ASN A 101 8.81 9.11 11.45
C ASN A 101 9.54 10.33 10.83
N ASN A 102 9.55 10.42 9.50
CA ASN A 102 10.24 11.45 8.74
C ASN A 102 9.27 12.60 8.40
N TRP A 103 8.78 13.25 9.45
CA TRP A 103 7.78 14.31 9.37
C TRP A 103 8.30 15.55 8.65
N ASP A 104 9.59 15.84 8.73
CA ASP A 104 10.21 16.96 8.00
C ASP A 104 10.12 16.77 6.48
N ARG A 105 10.55 15.61 5.97
CA ARG A 105 10.40 15.32 4.53
C ARG A 105 8.96 15.23 4.09
N LEU A 106 8.07 14.73 4.95
CA LEU A 106 6.64 14.69 4.65
C LEU A 106 6.11 16.11 4.41
N ARG A 107 6.44 17.06 5.29
CA ARG A 107 6.05 18.46 5.14
C ARG A 107 6.61 19.07 3.85
N GLU A 108 7.90 18.92 3.59
CA GLU A 108 8.51 19.42 2.35
C GLU A 108 7.82 18.87 1.10
N TYR A 109 7.49 17.57 1.11
CA TYR A 109 6.78 16.92 0.02
C TYR A 109 5.35 17.43 -0.13
N GLN A 110 4.62 17.62 0.97
CA GLN A 110 3.27 18.20 0.97
C GLN A 110 3.27 19.64 0.44
N GLU A 111 4.24 20.46 0.88
CA GLU A 111 4.43 21.80 0.37
C GLU A 111 4.72 21.78 -1.12
N PHE A 112 5.60 20.90 -1.60
CA PHE A 112 5.86 20.74 -3.03
C PHE A 112 4.59 20.40 -3.82
N LEU A 113 3.74 19.50 -3.30
CA LEU A 113 2.47 19.13 -3.93
C LEU A 113 1.49 20.32 -4.00
N LEU A 114 1.39 21.12 -2.94
CA LEU A 114 0.53 22.30 -2.87
C LEU A 114 1.01 23.41 -3.83
N HIS A 115 2.30 23.76 -3.76
CA HIS A 115 2.88 24.83 -4.58
C HIS A 115 2.94 24.47 -6.08
N GLY A 116 3.15 23.19 -6.42
CA GLY A 116 3.13 22.70 -7.80
C GLY A 116 1.74 22.64 -8.45
N ARG A 117 0.66 22.66 -7.65
CA ARG A 117 -0.74 22.64 -8.12
C ARG A 117 -1.27 24.00 -8.58
N THR A 118 -0.48 25.06 -8.41
CA THR A 118 -0.94 26.46 -8.49
C THR A 118 -0.26 27.27 -9.61
N ARG A 119 0.02 26.67 -10.78
CA ARG A 119 0.46 27.42 -11.97
C ARG A 119 -0.38 27.12 -13.19
#